data_AF-A0A258JI05-F1
#
_entry.id   AF-A0A258JI05-F1
#
_cell.length_a   1.000
_cell.length_b   1.000
_cell.length_c   1.000
_cell.angle_alpha   90.00
_cell.angle_beta   90.00
_cell.angle_gamma   90.00
#
_symmetry.space_group_name_H-M   'P 1'
#
loop_
_entity.id
_entity.type
_entity.pdbx_description
1 polymer ?
#
loop_
_entity_poly.entity_id
_entity_poly.type
_entity_poly.pdbx_seq_one_letter_code
_entity_poly.pdbx_strand_id
1 'polypeptide(L)'
;MKLKLLSYFSLFFVLLSAKSNAQNTPAPLKLIQIILTADYPDWNYKLNEEAIIKISVLKYGSPVKNVEIEYQYGPEQLNPEKKGTLALANGIGEINIGTMKISGFRQLKVQTKIDGYVYKNEINVGFAPFEIKPTVNLPKDFESFWEKAKAENSKIPMDAVVTHKPELSTATVDVYLVRLQNYKLGQYFYGYLSKPKDDKKHPVLFNPPGAGVKKIVPITNYAEKGFISFTTEIHGVSPEINDTDFESARAKLKDYWAINLDDKNNYYYKKVYLDGVRAIDFLTSLPEFDQ
;
A
#
# COMPACT_ATOMS: atom_id res chain seq x y z
N MET A 1 2.50 -60.62 13.70
CA MET A 1 3.56 -59.73 14.22
C MET A 1 4.11 -58.74 13.17
N LYS A 2 4.32 -59.16 11.90
CA LYS A 2 4.87 -58.30 10.83
C LYS A 2 4.01 -57.09 10.43
N LEU A 3 2.67 -57.18 10.47
CA LEU A 3 1.78 -56.07 10.11
C LEU A 3 1.78 -54.91 11.12
N LYS A 4 1.95 -55.20 12.42
CA LYS A 4 2.02 -54.15 13.45
C LYS A 4 3.31 -53.34 13.34
N LEU A 5 4.42 -53.98 12.96
CA LEU A 5 5.71 -53.31 12.77
C LEU A 5 5.71 -52.31 11.59
N LEU A 6 5.04 -52.65 10.48
CA LEU A 6 4.87 -51.74 9.34
C LEU A 6 4.01 -50.51 9.70
N SER A 7 2.99 -50.71 10.55
CA SER A 7 2.13 -49.62 11.03
C SER A 7 2.89 -48.62 11.89
N TYR A 8 3.81 -49.08 12.75
CA TYR A 8 4.66 -48.19 13.55
C TYR A 8 5.69 -47.46 12.70
N PHE A 9 6.21 -48.10 11.63
CA PHE A 9 7.17 -47.47 10.71
C PHE A 9 6.53 -46.38 9.84
N SER A 10 5.28 -46.58 9.38
CA SER A 10 4.53 -45.53 8.67
C SER A 10 4.18 -44.34 9.57
N LEU A 11 3.81 -44.59 10.83
CA LEU A 11 3.52 -43.52 11.78
C LEU A 11 4.76 -42.65 12.09
N PHE A 12 5.95 -43.26 12.12
CA PHE A 12 7.21 -42.56 12.33
C PHE A 12 7.60 -41.68 11.13
N PHE A 13 7.34 -42.11 9.89
CA PHE A 13 7.61 -41.32 8.68
C PHE A 13 6.63 -40.13 8.50
N VAL A 14 5.38 -40.26 8.96
CA VAL A 14 4.42 -39.15 8.99
C VAL A 14 4.83 -38.09 10.01
N LEU A 15 5.42 -38.48 11.14
CA LEU A 15 5.94 -37.54 12.15
C LEU A 15 7.22 -36.82 11.69
N LEU A 16 8.06 -37.44 10.85
CA LEU A 16 9.27 -36.82 10.27
C LEU A 16 8.99 -35.86 9.10
N SER A 17 7.80 -35.90 8.51
CA SER A 17 7.40 -35.04 7.38
C SER A 17 6.53 -33.84 7.81
N ALA A 18 6.25 -33.71 9.11
CA ALA A 18 5.69 -32.48 9.67
C ALA A 18 6.74 -31.37 9.58
N LYS A 19 6.70 -30.61 8.48
CA LYS A 19 7.36 -29.31 8.41
C LYS A 19 6.77 -28.44 9.51
N SER A 20 7.55 -28.20 10.55
CA SER A 20 7.31 -27.12 11.50
C SER A 20 7.39 -25.81 10.72
N ASN A 21 6.24 -25.31 10.29
CA ASN A 21 6.12 -23.92 9.89
C ASN A 21 6.34 -23.09 11.16
N ALA A 22 7.58 -22.66 11.38
CA ALA A 22 7.83 -21.56 12.31
C ALA A 22 6.94 -20.40 11.84
N GLN A 23 6.02 -19.96 12.70
CA GLN A 23 5.26 -18.74 12.46
C GLN A 23 6.27 -17.60 12.30
N ASN A 24 6.50 -17.17 11.05
CA ASN A 24 7.20 -15.93 10.72
C ASN A 24 6.33 -14.69 10.98
N THR A 25 5.23 -14.86 11.71
CA THR A 25 4.44 -13.75 12.22
C THR A 25 5.15 -13.23 13.46
N PRO A 26 5.53 -11.94 13.52
CA PRO A 26 6.04 -11.34 14.74
C PRO A 26 5.15 -11.71 15.92
N ALA A 27 5.73 -12.08 17.05
CA ALA A 27 4.95 -12.40 18.24
C ALA A 27 3.94 -11.25 18.49
N PRO A 28 2.65 -11.55 18.67
CA PRO A 28 1.62 -10.52 18.79
C PRO A 28 1.87 -9.58 19.99
N LEU A 29 2.63 -10.05 20.98
CA LEU A 29 3.13 -9.25 22.09
C LEU A 29 4.66 -9.20 22.03
N LYS A 30 5.20 -7.99 21.96
CA LYS A 30 6.64 -7.77 22.15
C LYS A 30 7.02 -8.09 23.60
N LEU A 31 8.23 -8.63 23.79
CA LEU A 31 8.81 -8.88 25.11
C LEU A 31 8.81 -7.61 25.99
N ILE A 32 9.23 -6.50 25.38
CA ILE A 32 9.09 -5.16 25.95
C ILE A 32 8.10 -4.36 25.11
N GLN A 33 7.13 -3.75 25.79
CA GLN A 33 6.17 -2.84 25.19
C GLN A 33 6.48 -1.42 25.66
N ILE A 34 6.60 -0.50 24.72
CA ILE A 34 6.60 0.93 25.01
C ILE A 34 5.22 1.44 24.60
N ILE A 35 4.40 1.82 25.56
CA ILE A 35 3.07 2.38 25.33
C ILE A 35 3.21 3.91 25.35
N LEU A 36 2.67 4.56 24.32
CA LEU A 36 2.60 6.00 24.19
C LEU A 36 1.13 6.39 24.15
N THR A 37 0.71 7.26 25.06
CA THR A 37 -0.69 7.69 25.19
C THR A 37 -0.74 9.22 25.17
N ALA A 38 -1.37 9.79 24.15
CA ALA A 38 -1.70 11.21 24.15
C ALA A 38 -2.64 11.52 25.31
N ASP A 39 -2.51 12.70 25.89
CA ASP A 39 -3.40 13.20 26.94
C ASP A 39 -4.81 13.53 26.43
N TYR A 40 -4.99 13.64 25.11
CA TYR A 40 -6.28 13.73 24.45
C TYR A 40 -6.70 12.38 23.86
N PRO A 41 -7.98 11.97 23.97
CA PRO A 41 -8.43 10.64 23.54
C PRO A 41 -8.46 10.45 22.02
N ASP A 42 -8.62 11.53 21.25
CA ASP A 42 -8.71 11.52 19.78
C ASP A 42 -7.43 12.01 19.09
N TRP A 43 -6.42 12.38 19.89
CA TRP A 43 -5.10 12.84 19.46
C TRP A 43 -5.13 14.15 18.65
N ASN A 44 -6.21 14.94 18.76
CA ASN A 44 -6.37 16.22 18.09
C ASN A 44 -6.27 17.38 19.07
N TYR A 45 -5.40 18.33 18.75
CA TYR A 45 -5.13 19.52 19.54
C TYR A 45 -5.50 20.76 18.74
N LYS A 46 -5.83 21.84 19.45
CA LYS A 46 -5.92 23.18 18.84
C LYS A 46 -4.52 23.75 18.62
N LEU A 47 -4.42 24.74 17.73
CA LEU A 47 -3.18 25.50 17.60
C LEU A 47 -2.82 26.17 18.92
N ASN A 48 -1.53 26.23 19.22
CA ASN A 48 -0.97 26.79 20.47
C ASN A 48 -1.32 26.01 21.75
N GLU A 49 -1.98 24.85 21.66
CA GLU A 49 -2.18 23.92 22.77
C GLU A 49 -0.95 23.02 22.96
N GLU A 50 -0.63 22.62 24.18
CA GLU A 50 0.48 21.69 24.42
C GLU A 50 0.00 20.24 24.32
N ALA A 51 0.80 19.37 23.71
CA ALA A 51 0.56 17.93 23.70
C ALA A 51 1.50 17.21 24.68
N ILE A 52 0.92 16.47 25.62
CA ILE A 52 1.67 15.68 26.60
C ILE A 52 1.46 14.20 26.30
N ILE A 53 2.57 13.49 26.12
CA ILE A 53 2.55 12.05 25.87
C ILE A 53 2.96 11.31 27.13
N LYS A 54 2.07 10.48 27.64
CA LYS A 54 2.36 9.50 28.71
C LYS A 54 3.07 8.30 28.12
N ILE A 55 4.11 7.85 28.82
CA ILE A 55 4.98 6.76 28.40
C ILE A 55 4.90 5.65 29.45
N SER A 56 4.77 4.41 29.01
CA SER A 56 4.87 3.23 29.87
C SER A 56 5.72 2.15 29.21
N VAL A 57 6.80 1.72 29.88
CA VAL A 57 7.68 0.64 29.44
C VAL A 57 7.36 -0.59 30.28
N LEU A 58 6.81 -1.61 29.64
CA LEU A 58 6.32 -2.83 30.28
C LEU A 58 7.10 -4.05 29.80
N LYS A 59 7.43 -4.96 30.73
CA LYS A 59 7.92 -6.31 30.46
C LYS A 59 6.88 -7.28 31.00
N TYR A 60 6.29 -8.11 30.13
CA TYR A 60 5.17 -9.00 30.49
C TYR A 60 4.01 -8.29 31.20
N GLY A 61 3.67 -7.08 30.74
CA GLY A 61 2.61 -6.25 31.34
C GLY A 61 2.99 -5.57 32.67
N SER A 62 4.18 -5.83 33.23
CA SER A 62 4.66 -5.19 34.46
C SER A 62 5.62 -4.03 34.15
N PRO A 63 5.55 -2.89 34.85
CA PRO A 63 6.46 -1.77 34.60
C PRO A 63 7.93 -2.13 34.85
N VAL A 64 8.81 -1.72 33.92
CA VAL A 64 10.25 -1.94 34.02
C VAL A 64 10.86 -0.90 34.95
N LYS A 65 11.57 -1.33 35.99
CA LYS A 65 12.22 -0.42 36.94
C LYS A 65 13.50 0.19 36.35
N ASN A 66 13.73 1.46 36.63
CA ASN A 66 14.95 2.20 36.31
C ASN A 66 15.39 2.06 34.84
N VAL A 67 14.46 2.24 33.90
CA VAL A 67 14.76 2.22 32.47
C VAL A 67 14.98 3.63 31.95
N GLU A 68 16.01 3.83 31.14
CA GLU A 68 16.21 5.07 30.41
C GLU A 68 15.61 4.95 29.00
N ILE A 69 14.88 5.98 28.56
CA ILE A 69 14.44 6.12 27.17
C ILE A 69 15.22 7.24 26.50
N GLU A 70 15.63 7.02 25.26
CA GLU A 70 16.04 8.07 24.33
C GLU A 70 14.81 8.52 23.55
N TYR A 71 14.62 9.82 23.39
CA TYR A 71 13.51 10.39 22.65
C TYR A 71 13.95 11.47 21.67
N GLN A 72 13.14 11.65 20.64
CA GLN A 72 13.17 12.82 19.79
C GLN A 72 11.76 13.22 19.39
N TYR A 73 11.51 14.53 19.32
CA TYR A 73 10.23 15.05 18.83
C TYR A 73 10.38 16.28 17.96
N GLY A 74 9.37 16.55 17.16
CA GLY A 74 9.29 17.68 16.24
C GLY A 74 8.12 17.53 15.27
N PRO A 75 8.10 18.30 14.17
CA PRO A 75 7.13 18.10 13.10
C PRO A 75 7.29 16.72 12.46
N GLU A 76 6.18 16.10 12.09
CA GLU A 76 6.17 14.78 11.47
C GLU A 76 7.01 14.73 10.17
N GLN A 77 7.80 13.67 9.99
CA GLN A 77 8.68 13.45 8.82
C GLN A 77 9.74 14.54 8.57
N LEU A 78 9.94 15.48 9.50
CA LEU A 78 10.99 16.51 9.43
C LEU A 78 12.09 16.27 10.48
N ASN A 79 13.15 17.07 10.41
CA ASN A 79 14.20 17.05 11.42
C ASN A 79 13.60 17.31 12.81
N PRO A 80 13.99 16.54 13.84
CA PRO A 80 13.50 16.73 15.18
C PRO A 80 13.97 18.07 15.73
N GLU A 81 13.10 18.75 16.47
CA GLU A 81 13.40 20.00 17.17
C GLU A 81 14.18 19.73 18.46
N LYS A 82 13.88 18.60 19.12
CA LYS A 82 14.51 18.20 20.38
C LYS A 82 14.86 16.72 20.37
N LYS A 83 16.00 16.40 20.99
CA LYS A 83 16.43 15.05 21.35
C LYS A 83 16.82 15.05 22.83
N GLY A 84 16.67 13.93 23.51
CA GLY A 84 17.09 13.80 24.90
C GLY A 84 16.93 12.39 25.44
N THR A 85 17.24 12.25 26.73
CA THR A 85 16.95 11.04 27.51
C THR A 85 15.99 11.35 28.65
N LEU A 86 15.24 10.35 29.08
CA LEU A 86 14.37 10.41 30.24
C LEU A 86 14.49 9.11 31.05
N ALA A 87 14.88 9.23 32.31
CA ALA A 87 14.92 8.11 33.23
C ALA A 87 13.52 7.83 33.81
N LEU A 88 13.06 6.58 33.72
CA LEU A 88 11.76 6.12 34.21
C LEU A 88 11.98 5.17 35.39
N ALA A 89 11.83 5.70 36.62
CA ALA A 89 12.05 4.92 37.85
C ALA A 89 11.15 3.68 37.94
N ASN A 90 9.87 3.82 37.59
CA ASN A 90 8.88 2.74 37.56
C ASN A 90 8.35 2.49 36.14
N GLY A 91 9.18 2.71 35.12
CA GLY A 91 8.79 2.49 33.72
C GLY A 91 7.73 3.45 33.20
N ILE A 92 7.36 4.48 33.96
CA ILE A 92 6.34 5.48 33.62
C ILE A 92 6.97 6.86 33.61
N GLY A 93 6.56 7.70 32.67
CA GLY A 93 6.93 9.11 32.61
C GLY A 93 6.10 9.85 31.57
N GLU A 94 6.40 11.13 31.39
CA GLU A 94 5.68 11.99 30.45
C GLU A 94 6.67 12.85 29.65
N ILE A 95 6.34 13.11 28.39
CA ILE A 95 7.07 14.04 27.53
C ILE A 95 6.07 15.05 26.96
N ASN A 96 6.26 16.32 27.29
CA ASN A 96 5.61 17.41 26.59
C ASN A 96 6.32 17.61 25.24
N ILE A 97 5.61 17.31 24.16
CA ILE A 97 6.14 17.39 22.80
C ILE A 97 5.89 18.77 22.19
N GLY A 98 5.36 19.71 22.97
CA GLY A 98 5.16 21.11 22.60
C GLY A 98 3.86 21.34 21.85
N THR A 99 3.86 22.36 21.00
CA THR A 99 2.68 22.88 20.30
C THR A 99 2.96 23.16 18.82
N MET A 100 1.93 23.53 18.05
CA MET A 100 2.05 24.06 16.70
C MET A 100 1.31 25.39 16.53
N LYS A 101 1.94 26.32 15.79
CA LYS A 101 1.33 27.60 15.36
C LYS A 101 0.57 27.51 14.04
N ILE A 102 0.82 26.46 13.28
CA ILE A 102 0.16 26.17 12.01
C ILE A 102 -0.39 24.75 12.06
N SER A 103 -1.45 24.49 11.32
CA SER A 103 -2.06 23.17 11.20
C SER A 103 -1.05 22.13 10.70
N GLY A 104 -1.01 20.96 11.32
CA GLY A 104 -0.08 19.89 10.94
C GLY A 104 0.01 18.79 11.98
N PHE A 105 1.12 18.05 11.95
CA PHE A 105 1.36 16.92 12.84
C PHE A 105 2.69 17.05 13.57
N ARG A 106 2.71 16.66 14.84
CA ARG A 106 3.95 16.44 15.60
C ARG A 106 4.15 14.96 15.86
N GLN A 107 5.41 14.55 15.86
CA GLN A 107 5.83 13.18 16.07
C GLN A 107 6.75 13.08 17.27
N LEU A 108 6.53 12.08 18.11
CA LEU A 108 7.45 11.62 19.13
C LEU A 108 7.94 10.22 18.77
N LYS A 109 9.26 10.05 18.68
CA LYS A 109 9.93 8.77 18.55
C LYS A 109 10.68 8.48 19.84
N VAL A 110 10.51 7.27 20.38
CA VAL A 110 11.23 6.81 21.56
C VAL A 110 11.91 5.48 21.30
N GLN A 111 13.04 5.26 21.96
CA GLN A 111 13.71 3.97 21.99
C GLN A 111 14.34 3.69 23.35
N THR A 112 14.50 2.41 23.68
CA THR A 112 15.26 1.96 24.86
C THR A 112 15.96 0.65 24.56
N LYS A 113 17.04 0.35 25.28
CA LYS A 113 17.80 -0.90 25.17
C LYS A 113 17.65 -1.72 26.45
N ILE A 114 17.04 -2.90 26.34
CA ILE A 114 16.86 -3.84 27.46
C ILE A 114 17.35 -5.21 27.02
N ASP A 115 18.17 -5.86 27.85
CA ASP A 115 18.73 -7.19 27.59
C ASP A 115 19.47 -7.30 26.24
N GLY A 116 20.11 -6.22 25.80
CA GLY A 116 20.85 -6.15 24.53
C GLY A 116 20.01 -5.79 23.30
N TYR A 117 18.68 -5.77 23.40
CA TYR A 117 17.75 -5.50 22.30
C TYR A 117 17.24 -4.06 22.34
N VAL A 118 17.11 -3.44 21.16
CA VAL A 118 16.53 -2.10 21.00
C VAL A 118 15.04 -2.20 20.73
N TYR A 119 14.25 -1.56 21.58
CA TYR A 119 12.80 -1.45 21.44
C TYR A 119 12.46 -0.02 21.05
N LYS A 120 11.55 0.13 20.09
CA LYS A 120 11.11 1.44 19.57
C LYS A 120 9.60 1.52 19.56
N ASN A 121 9.10 2.73 19.78
CA ASN A 121 7.73 3.10 19.44
C ASN A 121 7.68 4.58 19.02
N GLU A 122 6.60 4.97 18.35
CA GLU A 122 6.34 6.34 17.97
C GLU A 122 4.85 6.67 18.06
N ILE A 123 4.55 7.95 18.25
CA ILE A 123 3.19 8.48 18.22
C ILE A 123 3.18 9.79 17.44
N ASN A 124 2.14 9.99 16.64
CA ASN A 124 1.86 11.22 15.93
C ASN A 124 0.56 11.81 16.46
N VAL A 125 0.54 13.12 16.68
CA VAL A 125 -0.68 13.86 17.08
C VAL A 125 -0.94 15.01 16.12
N GLY A 126 -2.21 15.32 15.90
CA GLY A 126 -2.65 16.37 14.98
C GLY A 126 -2.91 17.69 15.69
N PHE A 127 -2.50 18.79 15.07
CA PHE A 127 -2.83 20.16 15.49
C PHE A 127 -3.69 20.80 14.42
N ALA A 128 -4.97 21.05 14.73
CA ALA A 128 -5.98 21.50 13.76
C ALA A 128 -5.88 20.78 12.39
N PRO A 129 -5.89 19.44 12.34
CA PRO A 129 -5.54 18.69 11.12
C PRO A 129 -6.51 18.95 9.96
N PHE A 130 -7.75 19.36 10.24
CA PHE A 130 -8.74 19.71 9.22
C PHE A 130 -8.57 21.12 8.65
N GLU A 131 -7.63 21.92 9.18
CA GLU A 131 -7.30 23.26 8.68
C GLU A 131 -6.06 23.28 7.78
N ILE A 132 -5.44 22.11 7.53
CA ILE A 132 -4.26 21.98 6.66
C ILE A 132 -4.58 22.48 5.25
N LYS A 133 -3.81 23.47 4.79
CA LYS A 133 -3.92 24.05 3.45
C LYS A 133 -2.88 23.47 2.50
N PRO A 134 -3.17 23.40 1.19
CA PRO A 134 -2.17 23.07 0.18
C PRO A 134 -0.93 23.97 0.29
N THR A 135 0.25 23.38 0.18
CA THR A 135 1.54 24.11 0.20
C THR A 135 2.02 24.53 -1.18
N VAL A 136 1.31 24.11 -2.24
CA VAL A 136 1.64 24.37 -3.64
C VAL A 136 0.46 25.03 -4.34
N ASN A 137 0.77 25.97 -5.24
CA ASN A 137 -0.24 26.57 -6.11
C ASN A 137 -0.51 25.67 -7.31
N LEU A 138 -1.76 25.65 -7.79
CA LEU A 138 -2.10 24.99 -9.05
C LEU A 138 -1.34 25.70 -10.20
N PRO A 139 -0.55 24.97 -11.02
CA PRO A 139 0.14 25.58 -12.15
C PRO A 139 -0.84 26.23 -13.13
N LYS A 140 -0.48 27.40 -13.67
CA LYS A 140 -1.33 28.15 -14.62
C LYS A 140 -1.71 27.33 -15.86
N ASP A 141 -0.86 26.39 -16.27
CA ASP A 141 -1.04 25.56 -17.45
C ASP A 141 -1.62 24.17 -17.14
N PHE A 142 -2.01 23.88 -15.89
CA PHE A 142 -2.40 22.54 -15.45
C PHE A 142 -3.51 21.92 -16.31
N GLU A 143 -4.61 22.64 -16.53
CA GLU A 143 -5.71 22.14 -17.36
C GLU A 143 -5.28 21.94 -18.82
N SER A 144 -4.65 22.96 -19.42
CA SER A 144 -4.20 22.90 -20.81
C SER A 144 -3.18 21.77 -21.05
N PHE A 145 -2.34 21.47 -20.06
CA PHE A 145 -1.38 20.38 -20.10
C PHE A 145 -2.08 19.02 -20.20
N TRP A 146 -3.10 18.78 -19.36
CA TRP A 146 -3.85 17.52 -19.36
C TRP A 146 -4.80 17.39 -20.55
N GLU A 147 -5.46 18.46 -20.97
CA GLU A 147 -6.30 18.45 -22.18
C GLU A 147 -5.47 18.11 -23.41
N LYS A 148 -4.28 18.72 -23.55
CA LYS A 148 -3.34 18.37 -24.61
C LYS A 148 -2.91 16.90 -24.53
N ALA A 149 -2.53 16.42 -23.34
CA ALA A 149 -2.10 15.03 -23.15
C ALA A 149 -3.21 14.02 -23.52
N LYS A 150 -4.46 14.28 -23.11
CA LYS A 150 -5.62 13.46 -23.49
C LYS A 150 -5.88 13.49 -25.00
N ALA A 151 -5.85 14.67 -25.62
CA ALA A 151 -6.06 14.84 -27.06
C ALA A 151 -4.95 14.23 -27.92
N GLU A 152 -3.72 14.20 -27.43
CA GLU A 152 -2.62 13.47 -28.08
C GLU A 152 -2.79 11.96 -27.93
N ASN A 153 -3.17 11.49 -26.74
CA ASN A 153 -3.39 10.07 -26.48
C ASN A 153 -4.55 9.51 -27.31
N SER A 154 -5.66 10.24 -27.47
CA SER A 154 -6.83 9.79 -28.24
C SER A 154 -6.55 9.56 -29.72
N LYS A 155 -5.50 10.18 -30.28
CA LYS A 155 -5.03 9.96 -31.65
C LYS A 155 -4.28 8.63 -31.82
N ILE A 156 -3.83 8.03 -30.73
CA ILE A 156 -3.17 6.72 -30.74
C ILE A 156 -4.27 5.65 -30.80
N PRO A 157 -4.31 4.80 -31.85
CA PRO A 157 -5.25 3.70 -31.94
C PRO A 157 -5.15 2.81 -30.70
N MET A 158 -6.29 2.39 -30.15
CA MET A 158 -6.32 1.60 -28.92
C MET A 158 -5.69 0.21 -29.10
N ASP A 159 -5.73 -0.35 -30.31
CA ASP A 159 -5.19 -1.68 -30.66
C ASP A 159 -5.47 -2.73 -29.57
N ALA A 160 -6.75 -2.81 -29.19
CA ALA A 160 -7.17 -3.62 -28.07
C ALA A 160 -7.05 -5.11 -28.41
N VAL A 161 -6.21 -5.82 -27.68
CA VAL A 161 -6.12 -7.28 -27.73
C VAL A 161 -6.80 -7.83 -26.48
N VAL A 162 -7.86 -8.61 -26.67
CA VAL A 162 -8.66 -9.22 -25.61
C VAL A 162 -8.58 -10.74 -25.75
N THR A 163 -7.85 -11.38 -24.84
CA THR A 163 -7.58 -12.83 -24.88
C THR A 163 -8.30 -13.52 -23.73
N HIS A 164 -9.23 -14.42 -24.03
CA HIS A 164 -9.92 -15.21 -23.00
C HIS A 164 -8.94 -16.08 -22.21
N LYS A 165 -9.16 -16.18 -20.90
CA LYS A 165 -8.36 -16.96 -19.95
C LYS A 165 -9.27 -17.97 -19.22
N PRO A 166 -9.61 -19.10 -19.88
CA PRO A 166 -10.46 -20.13 -19.29
C PRO A 166 -9.96 -20.63 -17.93
N GLU A 167 -8.65 -20.74 -17.76
CA GLU A 167 -7.98 -21.18 -16.54
C GLU A 167 -8.13 -20.21 -15.37
N LEU A 168 -8.47 -18.96 -15.64
CA LEU A 168 -8.76 -17.93 -14.64
C LEU A 168 -10.26 -17.64 -14.51
N SER A 169 -11.08 -18.24 -15.37
CA SER A 169 -12.53 -18.06 -15.40
C SER A 169 -13.24 -19.02 -14.44
N THR A 170 -14.45 -18.67 -14.02
CA THR A 170 -15.30 -19.53 -13.17
C THR A 170 -16.51 -20.04 -13.95
N ALA A 171 -17.46 -20.69 -13.28
CA ALA A 171 -18.74 -21.07 -13.90
C ALA A 171 -19.62 -19.86 -14.25
N THR A 172 -19.44 -18.72 -13.58
CA THR A 172 -20.30 -17.53 -13.69
C THR A 172 -19.57 -16.28 -14.15
N VAL A 173 -18.23 -16.31 -14.24
CA VAL A 173 -17.41 -15.17 -14.66
C VAL A 173 -16.41 -15.58 -15.74
N ASP A 174 -16.39 -14.87 -16.86
CA ASP A 174 -15.33 -14.97 -17.86
C ASP A 174 -14.23 -13.94 -17.56
N VAL A 175 -12.99 -14.41 -17.60
CA VAL A 175 -11.79 -13.58 -17.42
C VAL A 175 -11.04 -13.48 -18.74
N TYR A 176 -10.62 -12.26 -19.07
CA TYR A 176 -9.82 -11.96 -20.25
C TYR A 176 -8.58 -11.18 -19.84
N LEU A 177 -7.44 -11.51 -20.44
CA LEU A 177 -6.30 -10.60 -20.44
C LEU A 177 -6.50 -9.58 -21.54
N VAL A 178 -6.42 -8.30 -21.17
CA VAL A 178 -6.51 -7.17 -22.10
C VAL A 178 -5.15 -6.50 -22.19
N ARG A 179 -4.73 -6.20 -23.42
CA ARG A 179 -3.59 -5.32 -23.73
C ARG A 179 -4.10 -4.16 -24.59
N LEU A 180 -3.83 -2.93 -24.14
CA LEU A 180 -4.18 -1.70 -24.85
C LEU A 180 -2.91 -0.93 -25.21
N GLN A 181 -2.85 -0.40 -26.42
CA GLN A 181 -1.84 0.57 -26.84
C GLN A 181 -2.14 1.92 -26.16
N ASN A 182 -1.16 2.50 -25.45
CA ASN A 182 -1.40 3.74 -24.71
C ASN A 182 -0.15 4.63 -24.59
N TYR A 183 -0.36 5.94 -24.39
CA TYR A 183 0.65 6.97 -24.11
C TYR A 183 1.65 7.25 -25.24
N LYS A 184 2.33 6.22 -25.77
CA LYS A 184 3.25 6.27 -26.92
C LYS A 184 3.16 4.95 -27.68
N LEU A 185 3.28 4.98 -29.01
CA LEU A 185 3.27 3.77 -29.84
C LEU A 185 4.31 2.75 -29.34
N GLY A 186 3.91 1.48 -29.20
CA GLY A 186 4.75 0.41 -28.64
C GLY A 186 4.79 0.35 -27.10
N GLN A 187 4.15 1.30 -26.40
CA GLN A 187 3.90 1.17 -24.96
C GLN A 187 2.49 0.66 -24.69
N TYR A 188 2.38 -0.24 -23.72
CA TYR A 188 1.14 -0.94 -23.45
C TYR A 188 0.66 -0.76 -22.03
N PHE A 189 -0.64 -0.96 -21.88
CA PHE A 189 -1.37 -1.00 -20.64
C PHE A 189 -2.09 -2.35 -20.56
N TYR A 190 -1.95 -3.06 -19.45
CA TYR A 190 -2.48 -4.41 -19.28
C TYR A 190 -3.53 -4.46 -18.18
N GLY A 191 -4.41 -5.44 -18.25
CA GLY A 191 -5.31 -5.75 -17.14
C GLY A 191 -6.09 -7.02 -17.37
N TYR A 192 -6.70 -7.53 -16.31
CA TYR A 192 -7.68 -8.60 -16.38
C TYR A 192 -9.09 -8.02 -16.36
N LEU A 193 -9.84 -8.26 -17.43
CA LEU A 193 -11.26 -7.93 -17.56
C LEU A 193 -12.07 -9.14 -17.08
N SER A 194 -12.88 -8.96 -16.04
CA SER A 194 -13.80 -9.98 -15.53
C SER A 194 -15.22 -9.57 -15.87
N LYS A 195 -15.96 -10.46 -16.55
CA LYS A 195 -17.33 -10.23 -17.03
C LYS A 195 -18.27 -11.30 -16.49
N PRO A 196 -19.50 -10.94 -16.10
CA PRO A 196 -20.56 -11.93 -15.88
C PRO A 196 -20.75 -12.79 -17.13
N LYS A 197 -20.99 -14.10 -16.96
CA LYS A 197 -21.32 -15.03 -18.06
C LYS A 197 -22.81 -15.01 -18.34
N ASP A 198 -23.29 -13.91 -18.91
CA ASP A 198 -24.63 -13.81 -19.46
C ASP A 198 -24.67 -12.80 -20.62
N ASP A 199 -25.83 -12.66 -21.25
CA ASP A 199 -26.03 -11.76 -22.40
C ASP A 199 -26.55 -10.37 -21.98
N LYS A 200 -26.34 -9.95 -20.72
CA LYS A 200 -26.87 -8.69 -20.20
C LYS A 200 -25.88 -7.56 -20.31
N LYS A 201 -26.46 -6.35 -20.26
CA LYS A 201 -25.73 -5.10 -20.06
C LYS A 201 -25.37 -4.98 -18.58
N HIS A 202 -24.16 -4.49 -18.29
CA HIS A 202 -23.64 -4.35 -16.93
C HIS A 202 -22.89 -3.03 -16.72
N PRO A 203 -22.97 -2.45 -15.51
CA PRO A 203 -22.11 -1.34 -15.13
C PRO A 203 -20.65 -1.77 -15.12
N VAL A 204 -19.76 -0.83 -15.46
CA VAL A 204 -18.31 -1.06 -15.48
C VAL A 204 -17.65 -0.57 -14.19
N LEU A 205 -16.61 -1.28 -13.75
CA LEU A 205 -15.82 -0.95 -12.58
C LEU A 205 -14.33 -0.92 -12.95
N PHE A 206 -13.72 0.26 -12.88
CA PHE A 206 -12.28 0.42 -13.03
C PHE A 206 -11.58 0.18 -11.69
N ASN A 207 -10.65 -0.79 -11.65
CA ASN A 207 -9.95 -1.20 -10.44
C ASN A 207 -8.42 -1.03 -10.61
N PRO A 208 -7.88 0.17 -10.35
CA PRO A 208 -6.44 0.41 -10.40
C PRO A 208 -5.70 -0.31 -9.26
N PRO A 209 -4.41 -0.64 -9.44
CA PRO A 209 -3.64 -1.34 -8.42
C PRO A 209 -3.21 -0.40 -7.29
N GLY A 210 -3.03 -0.95 -6.09
CA GLY A 210 -2.32 -0.26 -5.01
C GLY A 210 -0.82 -0.15 -5.28
N ALA A 211 -0.14 0.73 -4.54
CA ALA A 211 1.28 1.02 -4.71
C ALA A 211 2.17 -0.23 -4.72
N GLY A 212 3.15 -0.23 -5.62
CA GLY A 212 4.14 -1.30 -5.78
C GLY A 212 4.13 -1.93 -7.18
N VAL A 213 5.17 -2.72 -7.44
CA VAL A 213 5.32 -3.48 -8.68
C VAL A 213 5.11 -4.95 -8.35
N LYS A 214 3.97 -5.48 -8.77
CA LYS A 214 3.51 -6.84 -8.46
C LYS A 214 2.69 -7.38 -9.63
N LYS A 215 2.74 -8.69 -9.87
CA LYS A 215 1.85 -9.35 -10.81
C LYS A 215 0.42 -9.19 -10.31
N ILE A 216 -0.46 -8.70 -11.17
CA ILE A 216 -1.88 -8.59 -10.87
C ILE A 216 -2.55 -9.95 -11.01
N VAL A 217 -3.65 -10.13 -10.29
CA VAL A 217 -4.56 -11.27 -10.41
C VAL A 217 -5.96 -10.76 -10.71
N PRO A 218 -6.79 -11.49 -11.47
CA PRO A 218 -8.18 -11.08 -11.72
C PRO A 218 -8.98 -11.02 -10.41
N ILE A 219 -9.99 -10.16 -10.37
CA ILE A 219 -10.96 -10.09 -9.27
C ILE A 219 -12.34 -10.44 -9.84
N THR A 220 -12.85 -11.63 -9.53
CA THR A 220 -14.14 -12.11 -10.05
C THR A 220 -15.34 -11.65 -9.23
N ASN A 221 -15.13 -11.33 -7.94
CA ASN A 221 -16.23 -10.99 -7.00
C ASN A 221 -17.10 -9.80 -7.45
N TYR A 222 -16.57 -8.88 -8.25
CA TYR A 222 -17.38 -7.78 -8.81
C TYR A 222 -18.27 -8.26 -9.96
N ALA A 223 -17.75 -9.11 -10.84
CA ALA A 223 -18.52 -9.76 -11.91
C ALA A 223 -19.58 -10.71 -11.36
N GLU A 224 -19.30 -11.43 -10.28
CA GLU A 224 -20.33 -12.22 -9.57
C GLU A 224 -21.49 -11.37 -9.05
N LYS A 225 -21.25 -10.07 -8.83
CA LYS A 225 -22.26 -9.08 -8.39
C LYS A 225 -22.84 -8.27 -9.56
N GLY A 226 -22.56 -8.65 -10.80
CA GLY A 226 -23.12 -8.01 -11.99
C GLY A 226 -22.37 -6.77 -12.48
N PHE A 227 -21.07 -6.64 -12.21
CA PHE A 227 -20.22 -5.58 -12.78
C PHE A 227 -19.22 -6.13 -13.79
N ILE A 228 -18.96 -5.41 -14.87
CA ILE A 228 -17.77 -5.66 -15.70
C ILE A 228 -16.58 -4.97 -15.04
N SER A 229 -15.67 -5.72 -14.42
CA SER A 229 -14.54 -5.14 -13.69
C SER A 229 -13.22 -5.29 -14.42
N PHE A 230 -12.39 -4.24 -14.40
CA PHE A 230 -11.07 -4.24 -15.02
C PHE A 230 -9.98 -3.99 -13.97
N THR A 231 -9.27 -5.06 -13.59
CA THR A 231 -8.13 -5.00 -12.66
C THR A 231 -6.85 -4.74 -13.45
N THR A 232 -6.17 -3.62 -13.19
CA THR A 232 -5.18 -3.11 -14.13
C THR A 232 -3.74 -3.15 -13.63
N GLU A 233 -2.82 -3.20 -14.58
CA GLU A 233 -1.37 -3.17 -14.42
C GLU A 233 -0.87 -1.89 -15.11
N ILE A 234 -0.19 -1.02 -14.36
CA ILE A 234 0.11 0.36 -14.76
C ILE A 234 1.56 0.58 -15.23
N HIS A 235 2.45 -0.40 -15.00
CA HIS A 235 3.87 -0.30 -15.33
C HIS A 235 4.18 -0.66 -16.78
N GLY A 236 3.23 -1.26 -17.51
CA GLY A 236 3.41 -1.73 -18.88
C GLY A 236 4.10 -3.10 -18.96
N VAL A 237 3.97 -3.89 -17.90
CA VAL A 237 4.57 -5.22 -17.75
C VAL A 237 3.44 -6.24 -17.85
N SER A 238 3.46 -7.09 -18.87
CA SER A 238 2.44 -8.14 -18.99
C SER A 238 2.44 -9.04 -17.75
N PRO A 239 1.27 -9.36 -17.16
CA PRO A 239 1.19 -10.23 -15.99
C PRO A 239 1.62 -11.68 -16.31
N GLU A 240 1.71 -12.05 -17.59
CA GLU A 240 2.03 -13.41 -18.04
C GLU A 240 3.52 -13.67 -18.29
N ILE A 241 4.39 -12.66 -18.13
CA ILE A 241 5.83 -12.90 -18.26
C ILE A 241 6.32 -13.83 -17.15
N ASN A 242 7.39 -14.58 -17.41
CA ASN A 242 7.99 -15.46 -16.41
C ASN A 242 8.55 -14.68 -15.21
N ASP A 243 8.79 -15.37 -14.09
CA ASP A 243 9.20 -14.73 -12.84
C ASP A 243 10.57 -14.05 -12.94
N THR A 244 11.51 -14.62 -13.70
CA THR A 244 12.84 -14.03 -13.90
C THR A 244 12.77 -12.69 -14.62
N ASP A 245 11.99 -12.62 -15.69
CA ASP A 245 11.77 -11.38 -16.45
C ASP A 245 10.98 -10.36 -15.63
N PHE A 246 10.01 -10.84 -14.83
CA PHE A 246 9.24 -9.99 -13.94
C PHE A 246 10.12 -9.35 -12.86
N GLU A 247 10.97 -10.11 -12.19
CA GLU A 247 11.89 -9.56 -11.18
C GLU A 247 12.89 -8.58 -11.82
N SER A 248 13.33 -8.84 -13.06
CA SER A 248 14.16 -7.90 -13.82
C SER A 248 13.44 -6.59 -14.14
N ALA A 249 12.16 -6.65 -14.52
CA ALA A 249 11.32 -5.46 -14.74
C ALA A 249 11.07 -4.71 -13.42
N ARG A 250 10.74 -5.45 -12.35
CA ARG A 250 10.51 -4.92 -11.01
C ARG A 250 11.71 -4.16 -10.47
N ALA A 251 12.92 -4.68 -10.65
CA ALA A 251 14.14 -4.01 -10.24
C ALA A 251 14.33 -2.64 -10.92
N LYS A 252 13.99 -2.55 -12.22
CA LYS A 252 14.04 -1.28 -12.99
C LYS A 252 12.97 -0.27 -12.52
N LEU A 253 11.89 -0.77 -11.95
CA LEU A 253 10.75 0.04 -11.48
C LEU A 253 10.78 0.28 -9.97
N LYS A 254 11.83 -0.09 -9.25
CA LYS A 254 11.85 -0.01 -7.77
C LYS A 254 11.50 1.37 -7.19
N ASP A 255 11.86 2.43 -7.90
CA ASP A 255 11.62 3.84 -7.55
C ASP A 255 10.75 4.52 -8.60
N TYR A 256 9.75 3.81 -9.15
CA TYR A 256 8.94 4.29 -10.28
C TYR A 256 8.33 5.68 -10.03
N TRP A 257 8.01 6.03 -8.78
CA TRP A 257 7.46 7.33 -8.41
C TRP A 257 8.42 8.50 -8.65
N ALA A 258 9.72 8.23 -8.81
CA ALA A 258 10.74 9.26 -9.07
C ALA A 258 11.26 9.24 -10.52
N ILE A 259 10.79 8.31 -11.37
CA ILE A 259 11.23 8.22 -12.76
C ILE A 259 10.80 9.49 -13.51
N ASN A 260 11.79 10.25 -14.00
CA ASN A 260 11.64 11.53 -14.69
C ASN A 260 10.88 12.60 -13.87
N LEU A 261 11.10 12.63 -12.55
CA LEU A 261 10.40 13.55 -11.63
C LEU A 261 10.57 15.04 -11.98
N ASP A 262 11.68 15.39 -12.64
CA ASP A 262 12.05 16.74 -13.07
C ASP A 262 11.49 17.14 -14.44
N ASP A 263 10.84 16.23 -15.18
CA ASP A 263 10.24 16.49 -16.48
C ASP A 263 8.77 16.10 -16.51
N LYS A 264 7.87 17.09 -16.35
CA LYS A 264 6.42 16.86 -16.39
C LYS A 264 5.93 16.14 -17.66
N ASN A 265 6.63 16.27 -18.79
CA ASN A 265 6.21 15.65 -20.04
C ASN A 265 6.56 14.17 -20.13
N ASN A 266 7.57 13.72 -19.37
CA ASN A 266 8.03 12.34 -19.35
C ASN A 266 7.92 11.68 -17.96
N TYR A 267 7.40 12.41 -16.97
CA TYR A 267 7.18 11.91 -15.61
C TYR A 267 6.30 10.66 -15.63
N TYR A 268 6.70 9.66 -14.85
CA TYR A 268 6.07 8.34 -14.83
C TYR A 268 4.54 8.39 -14.67
N TYR A 269 4.03 9.21 -13.73
CA TYR A 269 2.58 9.26 -13.49
C TYR A 269 1.78 9.94 -14.61
N LYS A 270 2.43 10.64 -15.56
CA LYS A 270 1.74 11.12 -16.76
C LYS A 270 1.18 9.96 -17.57
N LYS A 271 1.99 8.91 -17.77
CA LYS A 271 1.55 7.66 -18.41
C LYS A 271 0.43 7.02 -17.59
N VAL A 272 0.62 6.85 -16.28
CA VAL A 272 -0.34 6.15 -15.40
C VAL A 272 -1.72 6.81 -15.41
N TYR A 273 -1.79 8.15 -15.38
CA TYR A 273 -3.09 8.83 -15.46
C TYR A 273 -3.74 8.68 -16.85
N LEU A 274 -2.94 8.68 -17.92
CA LEU A 274 -3.44 8.39 -19.26
C LEU A 274 -3.85 6.92 -19.42
N ASP A 275 -3.24 5.97 -18.71
CA ASP A 275 -3.70 4.58 -18.64
C ASP A 275 -5.11 4.52 -18.04
N GLY A 276 -5.38 5.30 -16.99
CA GLY A 276 -6.71 5.45 -16.40
C GLY A 276 -7.75 5.95 -17.41
N VAL A 277 -7.44 7.01 -18.15
CA VAL A 277 -8.33 7.52 -19.22
C VAL A 277 -8.59 6.43 -20.27
N ARG A 278 -7.53 5.76 -20.73
CA ARG A 278 -7.64 4.68 -21.71
C ARG A 278 -8.46 3.49 -21.21
N ALA A 279 -8.36 3.17 -19.92
CA ALA A 279 -9.15 2.12 -19.29
C ALA A 279 -10.65 2.43 -19.37
N ILE A 280 -11.03 3.68 -19.09
CA ILE A 280 -12.43 4.14 -19.16
C ILE A 280 -12.92 4.13 -20.61
N ASP A 281 -12.12 4.65 -21.55
CA ASP A 281 -12.46 4.61 -22.98
C ASP A 281 -12.72 3.16 -23.45
N PHE A 282 -11.86 2.22 -23.04
CA PHE A 282 -12.03 0.80 -23.36
C PHE A 282 -13.30 0.22 -22.72
N LEU A 283 -13.48 0.38 -21.40
CA LEU A 283 -14.62 -0.17 -20.67
C LEU A 283 -15.95 0.33 -21.22
N THR A 284 -16.04 1.63 -21.52
CA THR A 284 -17.26 2.25 -22.06
C THR A 284 -17.49 1.96 -23.54
N SER A 285 -16.50 1.41 -24.25
CA SER A 285 -16.63 0.93 -25.63
C SER A 285 -17.18 -0.50 -25.75
N LEU A 286 -17.26 -1.23 -24.63
CA LEU A 286 -17.73 -2.62 -24.63
C LEU A 286 -19.21 -2.68 -25.01
N PRO A 287 -19.62 -3.64 -25.86
CA PRO A 287 -21.02 -3.79 -26.23
C PRO A 287 -21.91 -4.14 -25.03
N GLU A 288 -21.35 -4.76 -23.99
CA GLU A 288 -22.05 -5.15 -22.76
C GLU A 288 -22.10 -4.04 -21.70
N PHE A 289 -21.52 -2.87 -21.94
CA PHE A 289 -21.61 -1.75 -21.00
C PHE A 289 -23.05 -1.20 -20.92
N ASP A 290 -23.58 -1.07 -19.70
CA ASP A 290 -24.85 -0.38 -19.43
C ASP A 290 -24.64 1.15 -19.43
N GLN A 291 -25.36 1.84 -20.31
CA GLN A 291 -25.25 3.29 -20.44
C GLN A 291 -26.26 3.98 -19.53
#